data_AF-A0A9E3G495-F1
#
_entry.id   AF-A0A9E3G495-F1
#
_cell.length_a   1.000
_cell.length_b   1.000
_cell.length_c   1.000
_cell.angle_alpha   90.00
_cell.angle_beta   90.00
_cell.angle_gamma   90.00
#
_symmetry.space_group_name_H-M   'P 1'
#
loop_
_entity.id
_entity.type
_entity.pdbx_description
1 polymer ?
#
loop_
_entity_poly.entity_id
_entity_poly.type
_entity_poly.pdbx_seq_one_letter_code
_entity_poly.pdbx_strand_id
1 'polypeptide(L)'
;MAIVLPAVALGEVILNFPLRKADGTQVVYQFQVPGTLPAEPFEQSTAAQHAAGVAALSWAKNFYNAHDIFMTSVNFKADPIPHYLATFNGDVGGVRQEFYAVVLGGNSVLEPVRVVAGP
;
A
#
# COMPACT_ATOMS: atom_id res chain seq x y z
N MET A 1 -9.36 -13.95 27.26
CA MET A 1 -9.30 -12.48 27.07
C MET A 1 -9.13 -12.23 25.58
N ALA A 2 -10.20 -11.83 24.90
CA ALA A 2 -10.14 -11.45 23.49
C ALA A 2 -9.81 -9.96 23.43
N ILE A 3 -8.67 -9.62 22.83
CA ILE A 3 -8.34 -8.23 22.52
C ILE A 3 -9.22 -7.85 21.34
N VAL A 4 -10.37 -7.23 21.62
CA VAL A 4 -11.19 -6.57 20.60
C VAL A 4 -10.41 -5.33 20.20
N LEU A 5 -9.65 -5.44 19.11
CA LEU A 5 -9.12 -4.25 18.44
C LEU A 5 -10.32 -3.36 18.12
N PRO A 6 -10.30 -2.06 18.46
CA PRO A 6 -11.37 -1.17 18.05
C PRO A 6 -11.46 -1.28 16.53
N ALA A 7 -12.66 -1.57 16.02
CA ALA A 7 -12.97 -1.43 14.62
C ALA A 7 -12.79 0.06 14.29
N VAL A 8 -11.55 0.44 13.96
CA VAL A 8 -11.26 1.63 13.16
C VAL A 8 -12.24 1.52 12.01
N ALA A 9 -13.14 2.49 11.84
CA ALA A 9 -14.18 2.45 10.81
C ALA A 9 -13.51 2.05 9.49
N LEU A 10 -13.69 0.78 9.10
CA LEU A 10 -12.95 0.17 8.01
C LEU A 10 -13.55 0.78 6.75
N GLY A 11 -12.90 1.81 6.21
CA GLY A 11 -13.35 2.37 4.94
C GLY A 11 -13.12 1.37 3.81
N GLU A 12 -13.60 1.73 2.64
CA GLU A 12 -13.70 0.82 1.50
C GLU A 12 -12.35 0.17 1.16
N VAL A 13 -12.40 -1.13 0.91
CA VAL A 13 -11.22 -1.94 0.59
C VAL A 13 -10.85 -1.69 -0.87
N ILE A 14 -9.69 -1.10 -1.10
CA ILE A 14 -9.24 -0.81 -2.47
C ILE A 14 -8.39 -1.95 -3.04
N LEU A 15 -7.58 -2.57 -2.18
CA LEU A 15 -6.65 -3.62 -2.58
C LEU A 15 -6.35 -4.53 -1.39
N ASN A 16 -6.36 -5.83 -1.63
CA ASN A 16 -5.84 -6.83 -0.70
C ASN A 16 -4.78 -7.66 -1.42
N PHE A 17 -3.70 -8.00 -0.73
CA PHE A 17 -2.63 -8.81 -1.30
C PHE A 17 -1.92 -9.60 -0.18
N PRO A 18 -1.57 -10.87 -0.45
CA PRO A 18 -0.71 -11.63 0.45
C PRO A 18 0.74 -11.20 0.29
N LEU A 19 1.46 -11.09 1.41
CA LEU A 19 2.89 -10.83 1.45
C LEU A 19 3.57 -11.88 2.34
N ARG A 20 4.60 -12.55 1.83
CA ARG A 20 5.39 -13.48 2.63
C ARG A 20 6.52 -12.74 3.34
N LYS A 21 6.65 -12.92 4.65
CA LYS A 21 7.74 -12.32 5.45
C LYS A 21 8.94 -13.25 5.53
N ALA A 22 10.06 -12.70 6.03
CA ALA A 22 11.32 -13.41 6.22
C ALA A 22 11.22 -14.65 7.14
N ASP A 23 10.27 -14.62 8.06
CA ASP A 23 9.96 -15.73 8.98
C ASP A 23 9.18 -16.87 8.29
N GLY A 24 8.90 -16.74 6.98
CA GLY A 24 8.09 -17.67 6.22
C GLY A 24 6.58 -17.47 6.39
N THR A 25 6.15 -16.59 7.29
CA THR A 25 4.74 -16.29 7.55
C THR A 25 4.13 -15.54 6.38
N GLN A 26 2.99 -16.01 5.90
CA GLN A 26 2.17 -15.25 4.95
C GLN A 26 1.26 -14.30 5.72
N VAL A 27 1.35 -13.02 5.41
CA VAL A 27 0.54 -11.96 6.01
C VAL A 27 -0.30 -11.33 4.91
N VAL A 28 -1.62 -11.28 5.10
CA VAL A 28 -2.49 -10.55 4.18
C VAL A 28 -2.49 -9.08 4.57
N TYR A 29 -2.16 -8.23 3.62
CA TYR A 29 -2.21 -6.78 3.76
C TYR A 29 -3.39 -6.24 2.97
N GLN A 30 -4.01 -5.20 3.50
CA GLN A 30 -5.16 -4.56 2.88
C GLN A 30 -5.05 -3.04 2.96
N PHE A 31 -5.16 -2.39 1.80
CA PHE A 31 -5.29 -0.94 1.72
C PHE A 31 -6.77 -0.56 1.89
N GLN A 32 -7.04 0.23 2.91
CA GLN A 32 -8.37 0.70 3.24
C GLN A 32 -8.41 2.22 3.11
N VAL A 33 -9.41 2.74 2.41
CA VAL A 33 -9.64 4.18 2.35
C VAL A 33 -9.92 4.70 3.77
N PRO A 34 -9.23 5.74 4.27
CA PRO A 34 -9.70 6.41 5.47
C PRO A 34 -11.04 7.08 5.15
N GLY A 35 -12.06 6.90 6.00
CA GLY A 35 -13.39 7.52 5.81
C GLY A 35 -13.34 9.06 5.74
N THR A 36 -12.22 9.67 6.09
CA THR A 36 -11.89 11.06 5.82
C THR A 36 -10.72 11.11 4.85
N LEU A 37 -11.00 11.48 3.59
CA LEU A 37 -9.96 11.75 2.62
C LEU A 37 -9.32 13.11 2.91
N PRO A 38 -7.99 13.25 2.75
CA PRO A 38 -7.39 14.57 2.69
C PRO A 38 -8.04 15.35 1.54
N ALA A 39 -8.44 16.59 1.80
CA ALA A 39 -9.07 17.49 0.82
C ALA A 39 -8.09 17.98 -0.27
N GLU A 40 -6.92 17.35 -0.37
CA GLU A 40 -5.88 17.69 -1.31
C GLU A 40 -6.35 17.37 -2.74
N PRO A 41 -6.17 18.31 -3.70
CA PRO A 41 -6.49 18.04 -5.09
C PRO A 41 -5.62 16.90 -5.62
N PHE A 42 -6.24 15.98 -6.34
CA PHE A 42 -5.52 14.97 -7.09
C PHE A 42 -5.08 15.55 -8.42
N GLU A 43 -3.76 15.68 -8.58
CA GLU A 43 -3.17 16.06 -9.86
C GLU A 43 -2.87 14.80 -10.68
N GLN A 44 -3.52 14.64 -11.83
CA GLN A 44 -3.21 13.58 -12.78
C GLN A 44 -2.20 14.08 -13.82
N SER A 45 -0.96 14.26 -13.40
CA SER A 45 0.14 14.68 -14.29
C SER A 45 1.28 13.67 -14.27
N THR A 46 2.11 13.65 -15.32
CA THR A 46 3.34 12.83 -15.35
C THR A 46 4.26 13.16 -14.17
N ALA A 47 4.31 14.43 -13.77
CA ALA A 47 5.07 14.87 -12.61
C ALA A 47 4.51 14.31 -11.29
N ALA A 48 3.18 14.36 -11.10
CA ALA A 48 2.51 13.80 -9.93
C ALA A 48 2.65 12.28 -9.86
N GLN A 49 2.51 11.58 -10.99
CA GLN A 49 2.73 10.14 -11.08
C GLN A 49 4.18 9.76 -10.72
N HIS A 50 5.16 10.52 -11.21
CA HIS A 50 6.56 10.31 -10.84
C HIS A 50 6.80 10.54 -9.36
N ALA A 51 6.28 11.65 -8.81
CA ALA A 51 6.40 11.97 -7.39
C ALA A 51 5.71 10.94 -6.49
N ALA A 52 4.54 10.42 -6.91
CA ALA A 52 3.85 9.32 -6.25
C ALA A 52 4.69 8.03 -6.27
N GLY A 53 5.31 7.70 -7.40
CA GLY A 53 6.23 6.57 -7.51
C GLY A 53 7.43 6.67 -6.56
N VAL A 54 8.04 7.86 -6.44
CA VAL A 54 9.15 8.11 -5.51
C VAL A 54 8.72 7.98 -4.05
N ALA A 55 7.58 8.57 -3.68
CA ALA A 55 7.02 8.47 -2.33
C ALA A 55 6.68 7.01 -1.98
N ALA A 56 6.01 6.30 -2.89
CA ALA A 56 5.68 4.90 -2.77
C ALA A 56 6.92 4.02 -2.58
N LEU A 57 7.97 4.24 -3.38
CA LEU A 57 9.22 3.47 -3.28
C LEU A 57 9.94 3.74 -1.95
N SER A 58 10.04 5.00 -1.53
CA SER A 58 10.67 5.38 -0.27
C SER A 58 9.96 4.73 0.93
N TRP A 59 8.63 4.83 0.95
CA TRP A 59 7.81 4.19 1.97
C TRP A 59 7.93 2.66 1.94
N ALA A 60 7.84 2.04 0.76
CA ALA A 60 7.86 0.58 0.61
C ALA A 60 9.20 -0.03 1.09
N LYS A 61 10.33 0.64 0.85
CA LYS A 61 11.64 0.25 1.39
C LYS A 61 11.62 0.17 2.91
N ASN A 62 11.09 1.20 3.56
CA ASN A 62 11.06 1.29 5.02
C ASN A 62 10.02 0.33 5.64
N PHE A 63 8.83 0.22 5.04
CA PHE A 63 7.73 -0.56 5.58
C PHE A 63 7.89 -2.06 5.38
N TYR A 64 8.23 -2.50 4.15
CA TYR A 64 8.40 -3.91 3.84
C TYR A 64 9.81 -4.43 4.14
N ASN A 65 10.75 -3.54 4.49
CA ASN A 65 12.17 -3.87 4.60
C ASN A 65 12.67 -4.65 3.36
N ALA A 66 12.23 -4.19 2.18
CA ALA A 66 12.45 -4.87 0.92
C ALA A 66 13.78 -4.42 0.29
N HIS A 67 14.49 -5.37 -0.31
CA HIS A 67 15.73 -5.19 -1.03
C HIS A 67 15.51 -5.44 -2.53
N ASP A 68 16.43 -4.93 -3.37
CA ASP A 68 16.36 -5.11 -4.82
C ASP A 68 14.97 -4.79 -5.41
N ILE A 69 14.40 -3.66 -4.98
CA ILE A 69 13.06 -3.24 -5.38
C ILE A 69 13.09 -2.65 -6.78
N PHE A 70 12.30 -3.23 -7.68
CA PHE A 70 12.02 -2.72 -9.01
C PHE A 70 10.58 -2.21 -9.07
N MET A 71 10.41 -0.94 -9.46
CA MET A 71 9.09 -0.39 -9.70
C MET A 71 8.62 -0.81 -11.10
N THR A 72 7.55 -1.59 -11.16
CA THR A 72 7.02 -2.15 -12.42
C THR A 72 6.07 -1.16 -13.08
N SER A 73 5.20 -0.52 -12.31
CA SER A 73 4.26 0.47 -12.82
C SER A 73 3.74 1.38 -11.71
N VAL A 74 3.25 2.55 -12.09
CA VAL A 74 2.49 3.46 -11.22
C VAL A 74 1.26 3.85 -12.02
N ASN A 75 0.08 3.37 -11.62
CA ASN A 75 -1.16 3.60 -12.35
C ASN A 75 -2.11 4.46 -11.52
N PHE A 76 -2.68 5.49 -12.15
CA PHE A 76 -3.77 6.25 -11.55
C PHE A 76 -5.07 5.44 -11.61
N LYS A 77 -5.80 5.42 -10.50
CA LYS A 77 -7.13 4.83 -10.37
C LYS A 77 -8.07 5.89 -9.80
N ALA A 78 -9.19 6.13 -10.48
CA ALA A 78 -10.18 7.12 -10.06
C ALA A 78 -11.17 6.58 -9.01
N ASP A 79 -11.40 5.27 -9.01
CA ASP A 79 -12.38 4.59 -8.15
C ASP A 79 -11.69 3.57 -7.22
N PRO A 80 -12.22 3.32 -6.00
CA PRO A 80 -13.36 3.99 -5.35
C PRO A 80 -13.03 5.41 -4.87
N ILE A 81 -11.75 5.74 -4.82
CA ILE A 81 -11.23 7.09 -4.63
C ILE A 81 -10.09 7.31 -5.63
N PRO A 82 -9.79 8.55 -6.03
CA PRO A 82 -8.57 8.85 -6.75
C PRO A 82 -7.36 8.37 -5.95
N HIS A 83 -6.46 7.61 -6.55
CA HIS A 83 -5.19 7.18 -5.97
C HIS A 83 -4.22 6.71 -7.05
N TYR A 84 -2.92 6.77 -6.74
CA TYR A 84 -1.88 6.10 -7.51
C TYR A 84 -1.57 4.74 -6.88
N LEU A 85 -1.71 3.68 -7.66
CA LEU A 85 -1.27 2.34 -7.30
C LEU A 85 0.12 2.11 -7.90
N ALA A 86 1.12 2.04 -7.04
CA ALA A 86 2.46 1.65 -7.41
C ALA A 86 2.63 0.14 -7.20
N THR A 87 3.06 -0.54 -8.26
CA THR A 87 3.37 -1.97 -8.25
C THR A 87 4.88 -2.15 -8.26
N PHE A 88 5.37 -2.98 -7.35
CA PHE A 88 6.79 -3.27 -7.16
C PHE A 88 7.05 -4.76 -7.21
N ASN A 89 8.24 -5.12 -7.66
CA ASN A 89 8.76 -6.47 -7.58
C ASN A 89 10.14 -6.42 -6.94
N GLY A 90 10.34 -7.14 -5.85
CA GLY A 90 11.60 -7.10 -5.11
C GLY A 90 11.72 -8.23 -4.11
N ASP A 91 12.87 -8.32 -3.46
CA ASP A 91 13.09 -9.26 -2.38
C ASP A 91 12.49 -8.70 -1.09
N VAL A 92 11.54 -9.43 -0.51
CA VAL A 92 10.94 -9.10 0.77
C VAL A 92 11.11 -10.31 1.66
N GLY A 93 12.03 -10.21 2.62
CA GLY A 93 12.34 -11.30 3.53
C GLY A 93 12.95 -12.53 2.84
N GLY A 94 13.85 -12.33 1.88
CA GLY A 94 14.55 -13.42 1.19
C GLY A 94 13.68 -14.13 0.14
N VAL A 95 12.50 -13.58 -0.17
CA VAL A 95 11.62 -14.08 -1.23
C VAL A 95 11.32 -12.95 -2.19
N ARG A 96 11.63 -13.17 -3.47
CA ARG A 96 11.22 -12.26 -4.54
C ARG A 96 9.72 -12.36 -4.76
N GLN A 97 9.01 -11.26 -4.53
CA GLN A 97 7.56 -11.19 -4.69
C GLN A 97 7.09 -9.82 -5.16
N GLU A 98 5.87 -9.79 -5.69
CA GLU A 98 5.18 -8.56 -6.04
C GLU A 98 4.53 -7.95 -4.78
N PHE A 99 4.65 -6.65 -4.61
CA PHE A 99 4.01 -5.90 -3.55
C PHE A 99 3.59 -4.52 -4.04
N TYR A 100 2.73 -3.87 -3.28
CA TYR A 100 2.07 -2.66 -3.73
C TYR A 100 2.22 -1.54 -2.70
N ALA A 101 2.09 -0.30 -3.17
CA ALA A 101 1.84 0.86 -2.33
C ALA A 101 0.75 1.72 -2.97
N VAL A 102 -0.10 2.30 -2.13
CA VAL A 102 -1.16 3.22 -2.55
C VAL A 102 -0.77 4.63 -2.13
N VAL A 103 -0.79 5.58 -3.06
CA VAL A 103 -0.49 6.98 -2.80
C VAL A 103 -1.72 7.83 -3.09
N LEU A 104 -2.14 8.60 -2.09
CA LEU A 104 -3.22 9.55 -2.15
C LEU A 104 -2.72 10.93 -2.59
N GLY A 105 -3.63 11.90 -2.69
CA GLY A 105 -3.35 13.29 -3.03
C GLY A 105 -2.37 13.90 -2.04
N GLY A 106 -1.58 14.87 -2.50
CA GLY A 106 -0.50 15.45 -1.70
C GLY A 106 0.62 14.45 -1.38
N ASN A 107 0.81 13.40 -2.20
CA ASN A 107 1.86 12.38 -2.05
C ASN A 107 1.78 11.57 -0.74
N SER A 108 0.61 11.53 -0.11
CA SER A 108 0.41 10.79 1.13
C SER A 108 0.31 9.29 0.85
N VAL A 109 1.27 8.51 1.32
CA VAL A 109 1.23 7.04 1.18
C VAL A 109 0.26 6.46 2.20
N LEU A 110 -0.69 5.67 1.72
CA LEU A 110 -1.64 4.95 2.55
C LEU A 110 -0.96 3.71 3.12
N GLU A 111 -0.98 3.53 4.44
CA GLU A 111 -0.41 2.34 5.06
C GLU A 111 -1.40 1.16 5.01
N PRO A 112 -0.98 -0.04 4.56
CA PRO A 112 -1.86 -1.20 4.54
C PRO A 112 -2.00 -1.78 5.94
N VAL A 113 -3.23 -2.16 6.26
CA VAL A 113 -3.55 -2.83 7.51
C VAL A 113 -3.27 -4.32 7.38
N ARG A 114 -2.62 -4.90 8.39
CA ARG A 114 -2.45 -6.35 8.50
C ARG A 114 -3.80 -6.98 8.81
N VAL A 115 -4.32 -7.77 7.89
CA VAL A 115 -5.46 -8.64 8.12
C VAL A 115 -4.90 -9.97 8.61
N VAL A 116 -5.06 -10.23 9.91
CA VAL A 116 -4.80 -11.56 10.44
C VAL A 116 -5.92 -12.44 9.88
N ALA A 117 -5.59 -13.41 9.04
CA ALA A 117 -6.53 -14.49 8.73
C ALA A 117 -6.93 -15.09 10.09
N GLY A 118 -8.19 -14.91 10.47
CA GLY A 118 -8.70 -15.43 11.74
C GLY A 118 -8.47 -16.94 11.82
N PRO A 119 -8.38 -17.50 13.04
CA PRO A 119 -8.24 -18.94 13.27
C PRO A 119 -9.38 -19.74 12.67
#